data_AF-A0A960CQ17-F1
#
_entry.id   AF-A0A960CQ17-F1
#
_cell.length_a   1.000
_cell.length_b   1.000
_cell.length_c   1.000
_cell.angle_alpha   90.00
_cell.angle_beta   90.00
_cell.angle_gamma   90.00
#
_symmetry.space_group_name_H-M   'P 1'
#
loop_
_entity.id
_entity.type
_entity.pdbx_description
1 polymer ?
#
loop_
_entity_poly.entity_id
_entity_poly.type
_entity_poly.pdbx_seq_one_letter_code
_entity_poly.pdbx_strand_id
1 'polypeptide(L)'
;MNQEPPATTPARPEDVTTGFWLWLISLPLLLTGYLVDAFTAAPKHTSMLVHAITAMFALMLGALVLTFLLLMRSGYRWARTLLSGGGISTVIYTLASLFTVSRPPVAAIVFAITGIVGSVLIGGGMYLLHRQDGHGFFTR
;
A
#
# COMPACT_ATOMS: atom_id res chain seq x y z
N MET A 1 -6.42 15.03 -48.45
CA MET A 1 -6.07 15.29 -47.06
C MET A 1 -6.50 14.06 -46.26
N ASN A 2 -5.56 13.15 -45.98
CA ASN A 2 -5.85 11.95 -45.21
C ASN A 2 -5.81 12.36 -43.74
N GLN A 3 -6.96 12.35 -43.07
CA GLN A 3 -7.00 12.58 -41.63
C GLN A 3 -6.45 11.34 -40.94
N GLU A 4 -5.28 11.46 -40.31
CA GLU A 4 -4.82 10.48 -39.32
C GLU A 4 -5.91 10.33 -38.24
N PRO A 5 -6.25 9.11 -37.83
CA PRO A 5 -7.18 8.89 -36.73
C PRO A 5 -6.68 9.67 -35.49
N PRO A 6 -7.57 10.26 -34.68
CA PRO A 6 -7.16 10.94 -33.45
C PRO A 6 -6.32 9.97 -32.62
N ALA A 7 -5.09 10.38 -32.27
CA ALA A 7 -4.17 9.57 -31.47
C ALA A 7 -4.91 9.07 -30.23
N THR A 8 -5.25 7.79 -30.22
CA THR A 8 -5.87 7.14 -29.08
C THR A 8 -4.94 7.36 -27.90
N THR A 9 -5.44 7.94 -26.80
CA THR A 9 -4.67 8.02 -25.55
C THR A 9 -4.06 6.65 -25.29
N PRO A 10 -2.73 6.53 -25.11
CA PRO A 10 -2.09 5.24 -24.94
C PRO A 10 -2.85 4.44 -23.88
N ALA A 11 -3.37 3.28 -24.26
CA ALA A 11 -4.12 2.43 -23.34
C ALA A 11 -3.21 2.12 -22.13
N ARG A 12 -3.74 2.29 -20.92
CA ARG A 12 -2.98 2.02 -19.68
C ARG A 12 -2.47 0.58 -19.73
N PRO A 13 -1.17 0.32 -19.51
CA PRO A 13 -0.65 -1.04 -19.50
C PRO A 13 -1.35 -1.92 -18.46
N GLU A 14 -1.52 -3.20 -18.79
CA GLU A 14 -2.13 -4.19 -17.90
C GLU A 14 -1.35 -4.36 -16.60
N ASP A 15 -0.02 -4.29 -16.66
CA ASP A 15 0.88 -4.35 -15.50
C ASP A 15 0.61 -3.22 -14.50
N VAL A 16 0.38 -2.00 -14.98
CA VAL A 16 0.07 -0.84 -14.13
C VAL A 16 -1.31 -1.01 -13.49
N THR A 17 -2.27 -1.53 -14.25
CA THR A 17 -3.63 -1.78 -13.74
C THR A 17 -3.60 -2.86 -12.66
N THR A 18 -2.90 -3.96 -12.90
CA THR A 18 -2.75 -5.06 -11.96
C THR A 18 -1.98 -4.63 -10.72
N GLY A 19 -0.84 -3.95 -10.91
CA GLY A 19 -0.03 -3.42 -9.81
C GLY A 19 -0.80 -2.44 -8.93
N PHE A 20 -1.63 -1.58 -9.52
CA PHE A 20 -2.55 -0.71 -8.78
C PHE A 20 -3.52 -1.51 -7.92
N TRP A 21 -4.13 -2.58 -8.43
CA TRP A 21 -5.08 -3.39 -7.67
C TRP A 21 -4.42 -4.16 -6.53
N LEU A 22 -3.23 -4.72 -6.75
CA LEU A 22 -2.46 -5.39 -5.69
C LEU A 22 -2.19 -4.42 -4.54
N TRP A 23 -1.75 -3.20 -4.85
CA TRP A 23 -1.56 -2.16 -3.85
C TRP A 23 -2.88 -1.74 -3.18
N LEU A 24 -3.94 -1.53 -3.95
CA LEU A 24 -5.23 -1.10 -3.42
C LEU A 24 -5.83 -2.12 -2.46
N ILE A 25 -5.64 -3.41 -2.71
CA ILE A 25 -6.09 -4.50 -1.82
C ILE A 25 -5.17 -4.62 -0.59
N SER A 26 -3.85 -4.42 -0.76
CA SER A 26 -2.92 -4.45 0.38
C SER A 26 -3.24 -3.41 1.45
N LEU A 27 -3.75 -2.24 1.04
CA LEU A 27 -4.04 -1.11 1.91
C LEU A 27 -5.04 -1.45 3.03
N PRO A 28 -6.29 -1.89 2.75
CA PRO A 28 -7.24 -2.26 3.81
C PRO A 28 -6.78 -3.45 4.64
N LEU A 29 -6.03 -4.40 4.06
CA LEU A 29 -5.45 -5.51 4.82
C LEU A 29 -4.50 -4.97 5.90
N LEU A 30 -3.49 -4.21 5.50
CA LEU A 30 -2.48 -3.66 6.42
C LEU A 30 -3.09 -2.70 7.43
N LEU A 31 -4.07 -1.91 7.02
CA LEU A 31 -4.78 -0.98 7.91
C LEU A 31 -5.59 -1.74 8.97
N THR A 32 -6.24 -2.84 8.59
CA THR A 32 -6.96 -3.71 9.52
C THR A 32 -6.00 -4.35 10.52
N GLY A 33 -4.87 -4.90 10.04
CA GLY A 33 -3.83 -5.48 10.91
C GLY A 33 -3.30 -4.47 11.92
N TYR A 34 -2.98 -3.26 11.45
CA TYR A 34 -2.49 -2.17 12.29
C TYR A 34 -3.52 -1.73 13.34
N LEU A 35 -4.78 -1.53 12.94
CA LEU A 35 -5.82 -1.10 13.88
C LEU A 35 -6.11 -2.18 14.92
N VAL A 36 -6.25 -3.44 14.52
CA VAL A 36 -6.44 -4.53 15.48
C VAL A 36 -5.29 -4.59 16.48
N ASP A 37 -4.04 -4.50 16.02
CA ASP A 37 -2.87 -4.46 16.91
C ASP A 37 -2.93 -3.25 17.86
N ALA A 38 -3.22 -2.05 17.34
CA ALA A 38 -3.31 -0.83 18.13
C ALA A 38 -4.40 -0.84 19.20
N PHE A 39 -5.54 -1.52 18.96
CA PHE A 39 -6.64 -1.59 19.92
C PHE A 39 -6.55 -2.77 20.89
N THR A 40 -5.77 -3.81 20.57
CA THR A 40 -5.73 -5.04 21.37
C THR A 40 -4.41 -5.29 22.09
N ALA A 41 -3.29 -4.74 21.57
CA ALA A 41 -1.97 -4.87 22.17
C ALA A 41 -1.58 -3.66 23.04
N ALA A 42 -2.39 -2.59 23.05
CA ALA A 42 -2.12 -1.42 23.87
C ALA A 42 -2.23 -1.71 25.39
N PRO A 43 -1.41 -1.07 26.23
CA PRO A 43 -1.53 -1.17 27.68
C PRO A 43 -2.94 -0.81 28.17
N LYS A 44 -3.43 -1.49 29.21
CA LYS A 44 -4.80 -1.31 29.75
C LYS A 44 -5.13 0.12 30.20
N HIS A 45 -4.12 0.96 30.42
CA HIS A 45 -4.25 2.36 30.86
C HIS A 45 -4.02 3.36 29.71
N THR A 46 -3.99 2.90 28.46
CA THR A 46 -3.92 3.78 27.30
C THR A 46 -5.18 4.64 27.22
N SER A 47 -5.01 5.96 27.18
CA SER A 47 -6.15 6.88 27.07
C SER A 47 -6.88 6.69 25.75
N MET A 48 -8.21 6.85 25.77
CA MET A 48 -9.04 6.83 24.57
C MET A 48 -8.59 7.86 23.52
N LEU A 49 -8.02 9.00 23.97
CA LEU A 49 -7.45 10.01 23.09
C LEU A 49 -6.27 9.46 22.27
N VAL A 50 -5.41 8.64 22.88
CA VAL A 50 -4.26 8.04 22.20
C VAL A 50 -4.74 7.09 21.10
N HIS A 51 -5.71 6.24 21.40
CA HIS A 51 -6.31 5.36 20.40
C HIS A 51 -6.93 6.12 19.24
N ALA A 52 -7.65 7.21 19.52
CA ALA A 52 -8.24 8.06 18.48
C ALA A 52 -7.16 8.70 17.59
N ILE A 53 -6.09 9.24 18.17
CA ILE A 53 -4.96 9.82 17.43
C ILE A 53 -4.27 8.75 16.58
N THR A 54 -4.02 7.56 17.14
CA THR A 54 -3.41 6.44 16.42
C THR A 54 -4.25 6.00 15.22
N ALA A 55 -5.57 5.84 15.41
CA ALA A 55 -6.48 5.49 14.32
C ALA A 55 -6.56 6.59 13.25
N MET A 56 -6.62 7.86 13.66
CA MET A 56 -6.60 9.01 12.75
C MET A 56 -5.31 9.04 11.93
N PHE A 57 -4.15 8.82 12.55
CA PHE A 57 -2.87 8.81 11.84
C PHE A 57 -2.78 7.65 10.84
N ALA A 58 -3.28 6.46 11.21
CA ALA A 58 -3.36 5.31 10.31
C ALA A 58 -4.25 5.60 9.08
N LEU A 59 -5.42 6.19 9.30
CA LEU A 59 -6.33 6.59 8.22
C LEU A 59 -5.74 7.67 7.33
N MET A 60 -5.04 8.65 7.91
CA MET A 60 -4.33 9.69 7.17
C MET A 60 -3.23 9.09 6.29
N LEU A 61 -2.42 8.16 6.81
CA LEU A 61 -1.44 7.43 6.00
C LEU A 61 -2.10 6.59 4.91
N GLY A 62 -3.21 5.91 5.21
CA GLY A 62 -3.99 5.19 4.22
C GLY A 62 -4.49 6.10 3.09
N ALA A 63 -5.03 7.27 3.42
CA ALA A 63 -5.46 8.27 2.44
C ALA A 63 -4.28 8.81 1.60
N LEU A 64 -3.11 9.01 2.22
CA LEU A 64 -1.90 9.43 1.52
C LEU A 64 -1.43 8.39 0.50
N VAL A 65 -1.38 7.11 0.90
CA VAL A 65 -1.02 6.00 0.00
C VAL A 65 -2.05 5.89 -1.12
N LEU A 66 -3.35 5.95 -0.80
CA LEU A 66 -4.41 5.93 -1.81
C LEU A 66 -4.26 7.08 -2.82
N THR A 67 -3.90 8.28 -2.35
CA THR A 67 -3.63 9.43 -3.20
C THR A 67 -2.48 9.13 -4.16
N PHE A 68 -1.36 8.59 -3.66
CA PHE A 68 -0.25 8.19 -4.53
C PHE A 68 -0.62 7.08 -5.51
N LEU A 69 -1.49 6.14 -5.14
CA LEU A 69 -2.01 5.14 -6.08
C LEU A 69 -2.81 5.76 -7.22
N LEU A 70 -3.62 6.78 -6.93
CA LEU A 70 -4.39 7.50 -7.96
C LEU A 70 -3.47 8.35 -8.86
N LEU A 71 -2.44 8.97 -8.29
CA LEU A 71 -1.41 9.68 -9.06
C LEU A 71 -0.63 8.72 -9.95
N MET A 72 -0.21 7.57 -9.42
CA MET A 72 0.45 6.52 -10.19
C MET A 72 -0.45 6.03 -11.33
N ARG A 73 -1.74 5.81 -11.06
CA ARG A 73 -2.76 5.44 -12.06
C ARG A 73 -2.97 6.49 -13.16
N SER A 74 -2.56 7.74 -12.94
CA SER A 74 -2.58 8.85 -13.91
C SER A 74 -1.24 9.13 -14.60
N GLY A 75 -0.20 8.33 -14.34
CA GLY A 75 1.07 8.38 -15.07
C GLY A 75 2.20 9.17 -14.40
N TYR A 76 2.07 9.53 -13.12
CA TYR A 76 3.13 10.22 -12.39
C TYR A 76 4.28 9.28 -11.97
N ARG A 77 5.51 9.58 -12.40
CA ARG A 77 6.72 8.77 -12.16
C ARG A 77 7.14 8.73 -10.69
N TRP A 78 7.04 9.87 -10.00
CA TRP A 78 7.47 10.04 -8.62
C TRP A 78 6.54 9.33 -7.62
N ALA A 79 5.28 9.08 -7.99
CA ALA A 79 4.39 8.25 -7.20
C ALA A 79 4.95 6.82 -7.07
N ARG A 80 5.60 6.28 -8.11
CA ARG A 80 6.21 4.94 -8.08
C ARG A 80 7.36 4.85 -7.07
N THR A 81 8.23 5.86 -7.00
CA THR A 81 9.36 5.85 -6.07
C THR A 81 8.91 6.00 -4.63
N LEU A 82 7.93 6.87 -4.36
CA LEU A 82 7.34 7.01 -3.02
C LEU A 82 6.61 5.74 -2.56
N LEU A 83 5.79 5.15 -3.44
CA LEU A 83 5.13 3.87 -3.16
C LEU A 83 6.15 2.75 -2.92
N SER A 84 7.24 2.72 -3.69
CA SER A 84 8.30 1.71 -3.49
C SER A 84 9.02 1.89 -2.16
N GLY A 85 9.40 3.13 -1.81
CA GLY A 85 10.05 3.43 -0.53
C GLY A 85 9.14 3.12 0.67
N GLY A 86 7.87 3.54 0.60
CA GLY A 86 6.88 3.23 1.63
C GLY A 86 6.57 1.74 1.72
N GLY A 87 6.49 1.05 0.58
CA GLY A 87 6.27 -0.39 0.49
C GLY A 87 7.40 -1.18 1.12
N ILE A 88 8.66 -0.89 0.77
CA ILE A 88 9.85 -1.53 1.37
C ILE A 88 9.87 -1.30 2.89
N SER A 89 9.63 -0.06 3.33
CA SER A 89 9.58 0.28 4.75
C SER A 89 8.52 -0.54 5.49
N THR A 90 7.35 -0.70 4.86
CA THR A 90 6.25 -1.51 5.39
C THR A 90 6.65 -2.98 5.51
N VAL A 91 7.25 -3.57 4.48
CA VAL A 91 7.69 -4.96 4.49
C VAL A 91 8.73 -5.20 5.59
N ILE A 92 9.73 -4.32 5.73
CA ILE A 92 10.76 -4.41 6.77
C ILE A 92 10.13 -4.29 8.16
N TYR A 93 9.23 -3.31 8.34
CA TYR A 93 8.51 -3.15 9.60
C TYR A 93 7.70 -4.39 9.95
N THR A 94 6.92 -4.92 9.01
CA THR A 94 6.11 -6.13 9.21
C THR A 94 7.00 -7.31 9.58
N LEU A 95 8.11 -7.51 8.86
CA LEU A 95 9.06 -8.57 9.14
C LEU A 95 9.64 -8.46 10.56
N ALA A 96 10.17 -7.30 10.92
CA ALA A 96 10.72 -7.06 12.26
C ALA A 96 9.65 -7.28 13.35
N SER A 97 8.45 -6.75 13.12
CA SER A 97 7.33 -6.78 14.05
C SER A 97 6.78 -8.19 14.27
N LEU A 98 6.84 -9.06 13.26
CA LEU A 98 6.47 -10.48 13.38
C LEU A 98 7.35 -11.24 14.36
N PHE A 99 8.64 -10.90 14.44
CA PHE A 99 9.61 -11.63 15.27
C PHE A 99 9.90 -10.98 16.62
N THR A 100 9.60 -9.68 16.79
CA THR A 100 10.00 -8.92 17.98
C THR A 100 8.84 -8.51 18.88
N VAL A 101 7.62 -8.39 18.34
CA VAL A 101 6.48 -7.86 19.10
C VAL A 101 5.60 -8.99 19.61
N SER A 102 5.47 -9.08 20.94
CA SER A 102 4.58 -10.01 21.61
C SER A 102 3.14 -9.50 21.58
N ARG A 103 2.20 -10.33 21.12
CA ARG A 103 0.79 -9.99 20.95
C ARG A 103 -0.13 -11.04 21.58
N PRO A 104 -1.34 -10.65 22.01
CA PRO A 104 -2.36 -11.64 22.36
C PRO A 104 -2.73 -12.50 21.14
N PRO A 105 -3.20 -13.75 21.33
CA PRO A 105 -3.30 -14.74 20.25
C PRO A 105 -4.06 -14.28 19.01
N VAL A 106 -5.23 -13.65 19.21
CA VAL A 106 -6.08 -13.18 18.11
C VAL A 106 -5.39 -12.05 17.32
N ALA A 107 -4.78 -11.10 18.01
CA ALA A 107 -4.07 -9.99 17.37
C ALA A 107 -2.85 -10.47 16.61
N ALA A 108 -2.12 -11.45 17.15
CA ALA A 108 -0.98 -12.07 16.48
C ALA A 108 -1.38 -12.70 15.14
N ILE A 109 -2.47 -13.46 15.12
CA ILE A 109 -2.98 -14.13 13.91
C ILE A 109 -3.44 -13.09 12.88
N VAL A 110 -4.22 -12.09 13.30
CA VAL A 110 -4.70 -11.03 12.39
C VAL A 110 -3.54 -10.25 11.80
N PHE A 111 -2.59 -9.80 12.63
CA PHE A 111 -1.40 -9.09 12.19
C PHE A 111 -0.56 -9.94 11.22
N ALA A 112 -0.36 -11.23 11.52
CA ALA A 112 0.41 -12.12 10.66
C ALA A 112 -0.24 -12.31 9.28
N ILE A 113 -1.53 -12.62 9.23
CA ILE A 113 -2.24 -12.84 7.96
C ILE A 113 -2.22 -11.56 7.12
N THR A 114 -2.68 -10.45 7.70
CA THR A 114 -2.78 -9.17 6.99
C THR A 114 -1.41 -8.61 6.59
N GLY A 115 -0.41 -8.74 7.47
CA GLY A 115 0.95 -8.28 7.24
C GLY A 115 1.66 -9.06 6.15
N ILE A 116 1.63 -10.40 6.20
CA ILE A 116 2.28 -11.26 5.21
C ILE A 116 1.62 -11.09 3.85
N VAL A 117 0.29 -11.25 3.78
CA VAL A 117 -0.44 -11.13 2.51
C VAL A 117 -0.31 -9.72 1.94
N GLY A 118 -0.46 -8.68 2.77
CA GLY A 118 -0.26 -7.29 2.37
C GLY A 118 1.15 -7.03 1.82
N SER A 119 2.18 -7.57 2.47
CA SER A 119 3.58 -7.44 2.03
C SER A 119 3.82 -8.09 0.67
N VAL A 120 3.28 -9.29 0.43
CA VAL A 120 3.39 -9.99 -0.86
C VAL A 120 2.68 -9.20 -1.97
N LEU A 121 1.49 -8.67 -1.70
CA LEU A 121 0.75 -7.83 -2.65
C LEU A 121 1.51 -6.54 -3.00
N ILE A 122 2.10 -5.87 -2.00
CA ILE A 122 2.97 -4.71 -2.21
C ILE A 122 4.17 -5.07 -3.09
N GLY A 123 4.86 -6.16 -2.77
CA GLY A 123 6.03 -6.62 -3.53
C GLY A 123 5.68 -6.96 -4.99
N GLY A 124 4.59 -7.70 -5.21
CA GLY A 124 4.08 -8.01 -6.54
C GLY A 124 3.68 -6.76 -7.32
N GLY A 125 2.99 -5.82 -6.67
CA GLY A 125 2.63 -4.54 -7.27
C GLY A 125 3.86 -3.71 -7.66
N MET A 126 4.86 -3.63 -6.77
CA MET A 126 6.13 -2.95 -7.07
C MET A 126 6.86 -3.58 -8.24
N TYR A 127 6.93 -4.91 -8.30
CA TYR A 127 7.59 -5.63 -9.39
C TYR A 127 6.95 -5.31 -10.75
N LEU A 128 5.61 -5.40 -10.85
CA LEU A 128 4.88 -5.09 -12.08
C LEU A 128 5.08 -3.63 -12.51
N LEU A 129 5.15 -2.69 -11.57
CA LEU A 129 5.37 -1.26 -11.87
C LEU A 129 6.79 -0.95 -12.40
N HIS A 130 7.73 -1.88 -12.28
CA HIS A 130 9.09 -1.75 -12.79
C HIS A 130 9.35 -2.56 -14.08
N ARG A 131 8.34 -3.25 -14.63
CA ARG A 131 8.45 -3.90 -15.94
C ARG A 131 8.60 -2.88 -17.07
N GLN A 132 9.20 -3.34 -18.18
CA GLN A 132 9.50 -2.51 -19.36
C GLN A 132 8.27 -1.80 -19.92
N ASP A 133 7.10 -2.46 -19.89
CA ASP A 133 5.82 -1.90 -20.36
C ASP A 133 5.33 -0.71 -19.51
N GLY A 134 5.75 -0.63 -18.25
CA GLY A 134 5.42 0.49 -17.35
C GLY A 134 6.22 1.75 -17.63
N HIS A 135 7.44 1.64 -18.17
CA HIS A 135 8.32 2.80 -18.36
C HIS A 135 7.81 3.80 -19.41
N GLY A 136 7.09 3.32 -20.43
CA GLY A 136 6.48 4.19 -21.44
C GLY A 136 5.23 4.94 -20.95
N PHE A 137 4.57 4.45 -19.89
CA PHE A 137 3.35 5.06 -19.35
C PHE A 137 3.63 6.21 -18.38
N PHE A 138 4.68 6.10 -17.56
CA PHE A 138 5.01 7.13 -16.60
C PHE A 138 5.85 8.25 -17.24
N THR A 139 5.18 9.26 -17.78
CA THR A 139 5.81 10.39 -18.49
C THR A 139 5.69 11.72 -17.77
N ARG A 140 4.83 11.80 -16.75
CA ARG A 140 4.59 13.00 -15.92
C ARG A 140 5.37 12.93 -14.62
#